data_AF-A0A6M8MX56-F1
#
_entry.id   AF-A0A6M8MX56-F1
#
_cell.length_a   1.000
_cell.length_b   1.000
_cell.length_c   1.000
_cell.angle_alpha   90.00
_cell.angle_beta   90.00
_cell.angle_gamma   90.00
#
_symmetry.space_group_name_H-M   'P 1'
#
loop_
_entity.id
_entity.type
_entity.pdbx_description
1 polymer ?
#
loop_
_entity_poly.entity_id
_entity_poly.type
_entity_poly.pdbx_seq_one_letter_code
_entity_poly.pdbx_strand_id
1 'polypeptide(L)'
;MIYLAQTDTTAGFLSKDLKALNILKKRPLNQDCLITTTKFSELKKLTRVPNHFKNTIRKSKKTTFLYPNSKAIRVVKDCAHEDFLKQFNWLYSTSANIHGKKFDLNWAMQNVDIIVDEKFFESGSSKIFKLRGVRKTKIR
;
A
#
# COMPACT_ATOMS: atom_id res chain seq x y z
N MET A 1 5.59 -14.00 7.43
CA MET A 1 5.31 -13.98 5.99
C MET A 1 5.25 -12.55 5.47
N ILE A 2 6.35 -12.11 4.88
CA ILE A 2 6.57 -10.82 4.24
C ILE A 2 6.99 -11.10 2.79
N TYR A 3 6.30 -10.44 1.88
CA TYR A 3 6.57 -10.49 0.45
C TYR A 3 7.33 -9.25 0.02
N LEU A 4 8.34 -9.42 -0.82
CA LEU A 4 8.93 -8.34 -1.61
C LEU A 4 8.32 -8.37 -3.02
N ALA A 5 7.66 -7.29 -3.40
CA ALA A 5 7.07 -7.13 -4.73
C ALA A 5 7.31 -5.72 -5.28
N GLN A 6 7.39 -5.59 -6.59
CA GLN A 6 7.35 -4.32 -7.28
C GLN A 6 5.90 -3.83 -7.33
N THR A 7 5.57 -2.82 -6.52
CA THR A 7 4.22 -2.25 -6.51
C THR A 7 3.98 -1.36 -7.73
N ASP A 8 2.75 -0.88 -7.89
CA ASP A 8 2.36 0.11 -8.90
C ASP A 8 3.13 1.45 -8.80
N THR A 9 3.88 1.64 -7.71
CA THR A 9 4.74 2.80 -7.47
C THR A 9 6.20 2.39 -7.30
N THR A 10 6.56 1.74 -6.20
CA THR A 10 7.94 1.44 -5.81
C THR A 10 8.06 -0.01 -5.34
N ALA A 11 9.28 -0.54 -5.20
CA ALA A 11 9.50 -1.77 -4.45
C ALA A 11 8.86 -1.67 -3.06
N GLY A 12 8.10 -2.69 -2.68
CA GLY A 12 7.31 -2.69 -1.46
C GLY A 12 7.36 -4.01 -0.71
N PHE A 13 7.32 -3.91 0.62
CA PHE A 13 7.05 -5.03 1.50
C PHE A 13 5.56 -5.15 1.75
N LEU A 14 5.03 -6.36 1.64
CA LEU A 14 3.63 -6.65 1.87
C LEU A 14 3.45 -7.77 2.89
N SER A 15 2.45 -7.64 3.76
CA SER A 15 2.12 -8.68 4.73
C SER A 15 0.70 -8.48 5.29
N LYS A 16 0.15 -9.53 5.88
CA LYS A 16 -1.00 -9.42 6.79
C LYS A 16 -0.61 -8.92 8.18
N ASP A 17 0.66 -9.07 8.55
CA ASP A 17 1.17 -8.67 9.86
C ASP A 17 1.81 -7.27 9.80
N LEU A 18 1.11 -6.29 10.37
CA LEU A 18 1.59 -4.91 10.48
C LEU A 18 2.86 -4.81 11.34
N LYS A 19 2.94 -5.56 12.45
CA LYS A 19 4.07 -5.50 13.37
C LYS A 19 5.32 -6.06 12.71
N ALA A 20 5.19 -7.17 11.98
CA ALA A 20 6.29 -7.75 11.22
C ALA A 20 6.88 -6.75 10.21
N LEU A 21 6.03 -6.01 9.47
CA LEU A 21 6.49 -4.96 8.55
C LEU A 21 7.20 -3.81 9.28
N ASN A 22 6.71 -3.43 10.47
CA ASN A 22 7.31 -2.37 11.26
C ASN A 22 8.67 -2.76 11.84
N ILE A 23 8.79 -4.01 12.33
CA ILE A 23 10.05 -4.61 12.77
C ILE A 23 11.05 -4.62 11.62
N LEU A 24 10.66 -5.17 10.46
CA LEU A 24 11.52 -5.24 9.28
C LEU A 24 12.04 -3.85 8.86
N LYS A 25 11.15 -2.84 8.80
CA LYS A 25 11.55 -1.47 8.44
C LYS A 25 12.33 -0.74 9.52
N LYS A 26 12.50 -1.30 10.72
CA LYS A 26 13.09 -0.61 11.87
C LYS A 26 12.36 0.71 12.20
N ARG A 27 11.03 0.66 12.26
CA ARG A 27 10.17 1.79 12.64
C ARG A 27 9.28 1.43 13.83
N PRO A 28 8.65 2.42 14.51
CA PRO A 28 7.79 2.14 15.66
C PRO A 28 6.71 1.09 15.35
N LEU A 29 6.47 0.17 16.29
CA LEU A 29 5.55 -0.96 16.09
C LEU A 29 4.10 -0.54 15.87
N ASN A 30 3.72 0.62 16.39
CA ASN A 30 2.40 1.23 16.22
C ASN A 30 2.28 2.13 14.98
N GLN A 31 3.34 2.22 14.16
CA GLN A 31 3.28 3.03 12.94
C GLN A 31 2.34 2.39 11.91
N ASP A 32 1.35 3.16 11.46
CA ASP A 32 0.41 2.68 10.43
C ASP A 32 1.10 2.33 9.10
N CYS A 33 0.55 1.32 8.41
CA CYS A 33 0.85 0.99 7.02
C CYS A 33 -0.32 1.38 6.11
N LEU A 34 -0.01 1.55 4.83
CA LEU A 34 -1.05 1.55 3.82
C LEU A 34 -1.70 0.17 3.75
N ILE A 35 -2.98 0.11 3.45
CA ILE A 35 -3.67 -1.12 3.07
C ILE A 35 -3.85 -1.11 1.55
N THR A 36 -3.47 -2.18 0.88
CA THR A 36 -3.68 -2.40 -0.55
C THR A 36 -4.70 -3.51 -0.77
N THR A 37 -5.60 -3.31 -1.73
CA THR A 37 -6.54 -4.32 -2.20
C THR A 37 -6.81 -4.11 -3.69
N THR A 38 -7.23 -5.14 -4.41
CA THR A 38 -7.71 -5.03 -5.80
C THR A 38 -9.23 -4.99 -5.89
N LYS A 39 -9.93 -5.26 -4.77
CA LYS A 39 -11.37 -5.51 -4.75
C LYS A 39 -12.12 -4.35 -4.08
N PHE A 40 -13.05 -3.72 -4.80
CA PHE A 40 -13.92 -2.70 -4.22
C PHE A 40 -14.87 -3.26 -3.14
N SER A 41 -15.19 -4.55 -3.20
CA SER A 41 -15.93 -5.25 -2.13
C SER A 41 -15.14 -5.26 -0.82
N GLU A 42 -13.84 -5.54 -0.88
CA GLU A 42 -12.95 -5.50 0.30
C GLU A 42 -12.74 -4.08 0.81
N LEU A 43 -12.62 -3.08 -0.09
CA LEU A 43 -12.59 -1.68 0.31
C LEU A 43 -13.81 -1.31 1.18
N LYS A 44 -15.02 -1.72 0.79
CA LYS A 44 -16.26 -1.45 1.53
C LYS A 44 -16.30 -2.12 2.90
N LYS A 45 -15.63 -3.28 3.07
CA LYS A 45 -15.47 -3.94 4.38
C LYS A 45 -14.47 -3.20 5.27
N LEU A 46 -13.42 -2.64 4.67
CA LEU A 46 -12.35 -1.94 5.40
C LEU A 46 -12.74 -0.55 5.87
N THR A 47 -13.62 0.14 5.14
CA THR A 47 -14.06 1.51 5.44
C THR A 47 -15.39 1.88 4.78
N ARG A 48 -16.09 2.85 5.36
CA ARG A 48 -17.17 3.59 4.68
C ARG A 48 -16.57 4.44 3.56
N VAL A 49 -17.07 4.24 2.33
CA VAL A 49 -16.71 5.04 1.16
C VAL A 49 -17.71 6.17 0.95
N PRO A 50 -17.30 7.46 1.00
CA PRO A 50 -18.23 8.57 0.74
C PRO A 50 -18.78 8.51 -0.69
N ASN A 51 -20.11 8.61 -0.85
CA ASN A 51 -20.79 8.50 -2.14
C ASN A 51 -20.22 9.47 -3.19
N HIS A 52 -19.96 10.71 -2.78
CA HIS A 52 -19.40 11.77 -3.61
C HIS A 52 -18.06 11.38 -4.27
N PHE A 53 -17.25 10.54 -3.61
CA PHE A 53 -15.93 10.16 -4.11
C PHE A 53 -15.88 8.79 -4.82
N LYS A 54 -16.99 8.06 -4.93
CA LYS A 54 -16.98 6.70 -5.52
C LYS A 54 -16.38 6.67 -6.92
N ASN A 55 -16.77 7.61 -7.79
CA ASN A 55 -16.24 7.67 -9.14
C ASN A 55 -14.75 8.05 -9.17
N THR A 56 -14.34 9.01 -8.33
CA THR A 56 -12.93 9.40 -8.18
C THR A 56 -12.07 8.22 -7.74
N ILE A 57 -12.49 7.51 -6.69
CA ILE A 57 -11.79 6.34 -6.16
C ILE A 57 -11.70 5.25 -7.23
N ARG A 58 -12.81 4.96 -7.92
CA ARG A 58 -12.85 3.94 -8.98
C ARG A 58 -11.91 4.25 -10.13
N LYS A 59 -11.72 5.53 -10.49
CA LYS A 59 -10.87 5.93 -11.62
C LYS A 59 -9.40 6.11 -11.24
N SER A 60 -9.09 6.46 -9.99
CA SER A 60 -7.72 6.80 -9.55
C SER A 60 -6.76 5.62 -9.68
N LYS A 61 -5.51 5.92 -10.08
CA LYS A 61 -4.37 4.99 -10.11
C LYS A 61 -3.25 5.56 -9.24
N LYS A 62 -2.38 4.71 -8.67
CA LYS A 62 -1.23 5.13 -7.86
C LYS A 62 -1.60 6.17 -6.78
N THR A 63 -2.80 6.05 -6.22
CA THR A 63 -3.40 7.02 -5.31
C THR A 63 -3.94 6.31 -4.09
N THR A 64 -3.54 6.79 -2.93
CA THR A 64 -4.05 6.30 -1.65
C THR A 64 -5.04 7.32 -1.10
N PHE A 65 -6.13 6.83 -0.52
CA PHE A 65 -7.10 7.67 0.18
C PHE A 65 -7.03 7.41 1.69
N LEU A 66 -6.90 8.47 2.47
CA LEU A 66 -7.10 8.44 3.91
C LEU A 66 -8.59 8.65 4.18
N TYR A 67 -9.24 7.59 4.66
CA TYR A 67 -10.68 7.54 4.88
C TYR A 67 -11.09 8.06 6.27
N PRO A 68 -12.40 8.26 6.54
CA PRO A 68 -12.87 8.77 7.83
C PRO A 68 -12.49 7.94 9.06
N ASN A 69 -12.21 6.63 8.89
CA ASN A 69 -11.73 5.75 9.96
C ASN A 69 -10.21 5.74 10.10
N SER A 70 -9.53 6.76 9.59
CA SER A 70 -8.07 6.94 9.61
C SER A 70 -7.26 5.86 8.86
N LYS A 71 -7.91 4.93 8.15
CA LYS A 71 -7.19 3.96 7.32
C LYS A 71 -6.79 4.59 5.99
N ALA A 72 -5.52 4.44 5.64
CA ALA A 72 -4.99 4.80 4.34
C ALA A 72 -5.07 3.59 3.41
N ILE A 73 -5.99 3.61 2.45
CA ILE A 73 -6.28 2.46 1.57
C ILE A 73 -6.05 2.84 0.11
N ARG A 74 -5.35 1.98 -0.62
CA ARG A 74 -5.19 2.03 -2.08
C ARG A 74 -5.92 0.86 -2.72
N VAL A 75 -6.73 1.16 -3.74
CA VAL A 75 -7.21 0.13 -4.67
C VAL A 75 -6.21 0.06 -5.82
N VAL A 76 -5.48 -1.06 -5.91
CA VAL A 76 -4.51 -1.33 -6.98
C VAL A 76 -5.24 -1.95 -8.16
N LYS A 77 -4.93 -1.47 -9.37
CA LYS A 77 -5.57 -1.92 -10.61
C LYS A 77 -4.75 -1.53 -11.84
N ASP A 78 -4.99 -2.23 -12.94
CA ASP A 78 -4.43 -1.98 -14.26
C ASP A 78 -2.88 -1.97 -14.25
N CYS A 79 -2.27 -2.92 -13.52
CA CYS A 79 -0.81 -3.08 -13.43
C CYS A 79 -0.43 -4.51 -13.01
N ALA A 80 0.78 -4.97 -13.30
CA ALA A 80 1.25 -6.32 -12.95
C ALA A 80 1.12 -6.66 -11.45
N HIS A 81 1.35 -5.68 -10.56
CA HIS A 81 1.19 -5.88 -9.12
C HIS A 81 -0.25 -6.27 -8.69
N GLU A 82 -1.25 -5.92 -9.51
CA GLU A 82 -2.63 -6.33 -9.28
C GLU A 82 -2.77 -7.86 -9.29
N ASP A 83 -2.07 -8.55 -10.20
CA ASP A 83 -2.21 -10.00 -10.37
C ASP A 83 -1.69 -10.78 -9.17
N PHE A 84 -0.59 -10.31 -8.56
CA PHE A 84 -0.13 -10.81 -7.26
C PHE A 84 -1.18 -10.53 -6.17
N LEU A 85 -1.68 -9.30 -6.07
CA LEU A 85 -2.61 -8.93 -5.01
C LEU A 85 -3.99 -9.60 -5.12
N LYS A 86 -4.42 -10.05 -6.30
CA LYS A 86 -5.71 -10.76 -6.51
C LYS A 86 -5.82 -12.05 -5.67
N GLN A 87 -4.68 -12.66 -5.36
CA GLN A 87 -4.57 -13.85 -4.50
C GLN A 87 -4.99 -13.57 -3.05
N PHE A 88 -5.05 -12.29 -2.67
CA PHE A 88 -5.42 -11.84 -1.33
C PHE A 88 -6.70 -11.02 -1.34
N ASN A 89 -7.32 -10.87 -0.16
CA ASN A 89 -8.37 -9.88 0.03
C ASN A 89 -7.79 -8.47 0.13
N TRP A 90 -6.74 -8.32 0.94
CA TRP A 90 -5.98 -7.09 1.13
C TRP A 90 -4.65 -7.41 1.81
N LEU A 91 -3.65 -6.55 1.69
CA LEU A 91 -2.39 -6.63 2.45
C LEU A 91 -2.04 -5.25 3.03
N TYR A 92 -1.28 -5.22 4.12
CA TYR A 92 -0.52 -4.03 4.44
C TYR A 92 0.62 -3.87 3.45
N SER A 93 0.98 -2.63 3.14
CA SER A 93 2.05 -2.29 2.21
C SER A 93 2.84 -1.09 2.70
N THR A 94 4.15 -1.17 2.49
CA THR A 94 5.12 -0.12 2.81
C THR A 94 6.31 -0.22 1.86
N SER A 95 7.06 0.86 1.64
CA SER A 95 8.22 0.83 0.74
C SER A 95 9.31 -0.13 1.27
N ALA A 96 10.03 -0.78 0.36
CA ALA A 96 11.01 -1.84 0.67
C ALA A 96 12.38 -1.32 1.16
N ASN A 97 12.38 -0.32 2.03
CA ASN A 97 13.58 0.33 2.57
C ASN A 97 13.55 0.35 4.10
N ILE A 98 14.73 0.43 4.72
CA ILE A 98 14.83 0.80 6.14
C ILE A 98 14.23 2.19 6.33
N HIS A 99 13.57 2.43 7.46
CA HIS A 99 12.94 3.71 7.77
C HIS A 99 13.93 4.87 7.66
N GLY A 100 13.58 5.88 6.86
CA GLY A 100 14.41 7.06 6.62
C GLY A 100 15.64 6.83 5.72
N LYS A 101 15.82 5.65 5.14
CA LYS A 101 16.92 5.32 4.22
C LYS A 101 16.43 5.19 2.77
N LYS A 102 17.36 5.19 1.81
CA LYS A 102 17.05 4.88 0.41
C LYS A 102 16.78 3.38 0.24
N PHE A 103 16.14 3.01 -0.86
CA PHE A 103 15.99 1.62 -1.26
C PHE A 103 17.35 0.94 -1.47
N ASP A 104 17.50 -0.25 -0.89
CA ASP A 104 18.65 -1.16 -1.06
C ASP A 104 18.09 -2.53 -1.41
N LEU A 105 18.38 -2.98 -2.63
CA LEU A 105 17.87 -4.24 -3.17
C LEU A 105 18.42 -5.46 -2.41
N ASN A 106 19.73 -5.48 -2.14
CA ASN A 106 20.39 -6.60 -1.48
C ASN A 106 19.82 -6.80 -0.08
N TRP A 107 19.70 -5.70 0.67
CA TRP A 107 19.07 -5.74 1.99
C TRP A 107 17.60 -6.20 1.90
N ALA A 108 16.83 -5.67 0.95
CA ALA A 108 15.42 -6.01 0.82
C ALA A 108 15.20 -7.51 0.53
N MET A 109 15.99 -8.09 -0.37
CA MET A 109 15.88 -9.52 -0.71
C MET A 109 16.29 -10.44 0.44
N GLN A 110 17.27 -10.06 1.25
CA GLN A 110 17.78 -10.88 2.36
C GLN A 110 16.84 -10.93 3.57
N ASN A 111 15.89 -10.00 3.68
CA ASN A 111 15.07 -9.84 4.87
C ASN A 111 13.56 -10.11 4.63
N VAL A 112 13.23 -10.85 3.58
CA VAL A 112 11.85 -11.26 3.26
C VAL A 112 11.72 -12.76 3.16
N ASP A 113 10.50 -13.24 3.31
CA ASP A 113 10.20 -14.66 3.21
C ASP A 113 10.02 -15.09 1.75
N ILE A 114 9.43 -14.23 0.91
CA ILE A 114 9.12 -14.53 -0.50
C ILE A 114 9.44 -13.32 -1.37
N ILE A 115 10.16 -13.56 -2.47
CA ILE A 115 10.42 -12.60 -3.54
C ILE A 115 9.44 -12.89 -4.69
N VAL A 116 8.63 -11.91 -5.06
CA VAL A 116 7.53 -12.08 -6.03
C VAL A 116 7.93 -11.71 -7.45
N ASP A 117 8.75 -10.67 -7.60
CA ASP A 117 9.16 -10.12 -8.89
C ASP A 117 10.68 -10.23 -9.08
N GLU A 118 11.16 -10.03 -10.30
CA GLU A 118 12.60 -10.06 -10.62
C GLU A 118 13.24 -8.66 -10.63
N LYS A 119 12.45 -7.62 -10.93
CA LYS A 119 12.91 -6.25 -11.12
C LYS A 119 12.30 -5.32 -10.09
N PHE A 120 13.16 -4.66 -9.33
CA PHE A 120 12.76 -3.75 -8.26
C PHE A 120 13.40 -2.38 -8.43
N PHE A 121 12.62 -1.34 -8.21
CA PHE A 121 13.11 0.03 -8.25
C PHE A 121 12.38 0.93 -7.26
N GLU A 122 13.08 1.98 -6.82
CA GLU A 122 12.47 3.08 -6.07
C GLU A 122 11.90 4.10 -7.05
N SER A 123 10.66 4.54 -6.82
CA SER A 123 10.07 5.62 -7.60
C SER A 123 9.26 6.59 -6.73
N GLY A 124 8.75 7.65 -7.38
CA GLY A 124 7.89 8.64 -6.75
C GLY A 124 6.75 7.99 -5.96
N SER A 125 6.67 8.37 -4.70
CA SER A 125 5.65 7.87 -3.80
C SER A 125 4.24 8.28 -4.28
N SER A 126 3.24 7.43 -4.02
CA SER A 126 1.84 7.75 -4.40
C SER A 126 1.32 9.07 -3.85
N LYS A 127 0.35 9.64 -4.57
CA LYS A 127 -0.49 10.72 -4.06
C LYS A 127 -1.35 10.22 -2.91
N ILE A 128 -1.47 11.02 -1.86
CA ILE A 128 -2.35 10.72 -0.71
C ILE A 128 -3.39 11.83 -0.59
N PHE A 129 -4.66 11.46 -0.62
CA PHE A 129 -5.76 12.40 -0.38
C PHE A 129 -6.55 12.00 0.86
N LYS A 130 -6.81 12.97 1.75
CA LYS A 130 -7.76 12.81 2.86
C LYS A 130 -9.18 13.08 2.40
N LEU A 131 -10.08 12.17 2.70
CA LEU A 131 -11.50 12.28 2.40
C LEU A 131 -12.27 12.60 3.69
N ARG A 132 -13.02 13.72 3.72
CA ARG A 132 -13.89 14.11 4.84
C ARG A 132 -15.20 14.68 4.32
N GLY A 133 -16.29 13.92 4.45
CA GLY A 133 -17.58 14.29 3.87
C GLY A 133 -17.45 14.44 2.35
N VAL A 134 -17.60 15.67 1.86
CA VAL A 134 -17.43 16.07 0.44
C VAL A 134 -16.09 16.75 0.16
N ARG A 135 -15.23 16.93 1.18
CA ARG A 135 -13.92 17.57 1.03
C ARG A 135 -12.83 16.54 0.74
N LYS A 136 -11.95 16.87 -0.21
CA LYS A 136 -10.76 16.10 -0.60
C LYS A 136 -9.52 17.00 -0.47
N THR A 137 -8.61 16.66 0.43
CA THR A 137 -7.38 17.43 0.68
C THR A 137 -6.17 16.60 0.31
N LYS A 138 -5.25 17.15 -0.48
CA LYS A 138 -3.98 16.48 -0.81
C LYS A 138 -3.05 16.57 0.40
N ILE A 139 -2.50 15.44 0.84
CA ILE A 139 -1.48 15.35 1.89
C ILE A 139 -0.09 15.20 1.25
N ARG A 140 0.00 14.43 0.16
CA ARG A 140 1.22 14.18 -0.61
C ARG A 140 0.90 14.00 -2.09
#